data_AF-A0A380YJZ5-F1
#
_entry.id   AF-A0A380YJZ5-F1
#
_cell.length_a   1.000
_cell.length_b   1.000
_cell.length_c   1.000
_cell.angle_alpha   90.00
_cell.angle_beta   90.00
_cell.angle_gamma   90.00
#
_symmetry.space_group_name_H-M   'P 1'
#
loop_
_entity.id
_entity.type
_entity.pdbx_description
1 polymer ?
#
loop_
_entity_poly.entity_id
_entity_poly.type
_entity_poly.pdbx_seq_one_letter_code
_entity_poly.pdbx_strand_id
1 'polypeptide(L)'
;MKNYFIANGEVLNTNMSIEEMESRVQESLDENTSGMAQFRIKEISEKEVRMFFVRDFNYDPDKPIIFDADMALITGVGIGAFQPQQVGGYPMIYPLSFAGKNFYTGITSFIRFYKFQLFEEIGQTVEHIGLRCYSDRILMQIIF
;
A
#
# COMPACT_ATOMS: atom_id res chain seq x y z
N MET A 1 -4.41 -23.22 0.32
CA MET A 1 -4.47 -22.56 -1.02
C MET A 1 -3.44 -21.44 -1.08
N LYS A 2 -2.90 -21.13 -2.27
CA LYS A 2 -1.89 -20.08 -2.45
C LYS A 2 -2.57 -18.78 -2.87
N ASN A 3 -2.51 -17.76 -2.03
CA ASN A 3 -3.04 -16.43 -2.30
C ASN A 3 -1.90 -15.41 -2.39
N TYR A 4 -2.07 -14.38 -3.22
CA TYR A 4 -1.05 -13.38 -3.50
C TYR A 4 -1.43 -11.98 -3.00
N PHE A 5 -0.43 -11.19 -2.65
CA PHE A 5 -0.62 -9.77 -2.34
C PHE A 5 0.62 -8.97 -2.74
N ILE A 6 0.47 -7.65 -2.86
CA ILE A 6 1.54 -6.72 -3.22
C ILE A 6 1.91 -5.88 -2.00
N ALA A 7 3.21 -5.72 -1.75
CA ALA A 7 3.74 -4.79 -0.76
C ALA A 7 4.99 -4.10 -1.33
N ASN A 8 4.93 -2.78 -1.51
CA ASN A 8 5.98 -1.96 -2.13
C ASN A 8 6.52 -2.57 -3.45
N GLY A 9 5.63 -2.98 -4.35
CA GLY A 9 5.97 -3.55 -5.65
C GLY A 9 6.36 -5.02 -5.63
N GLU A 10 6.61 -5.61 -4.45
CA GLU A 10 6.90 -7.03 -4.33
C GLU A 10 5.62 -7.87 -4.37
N VAL A 11 5.59 -8.87 -5.25
CA VAL A 11 4.55 -9.89 -5.27
C VAL A 11 4.90 -10.99 -4.25
N LEU A 12 4.10 -11.08 -3.20
CA LEU A 12 4.22 -12.03 -2.10
C LEU A 12 3.08 -13.06 -2.14
N ASN A 13 3.23 -14.15 -1.39
CA ASN A 13 2.15 -15.13 -1.26
C ASN A 13 2.12 -15.85 0.11
N THR A 14 0.97 -16.43 0.43
CA THR A 14 0.67 -17.08 1.72
C THR A 14 1.50 -18.32 2.06
N ASN A 15 2.32 -18.83 1.14
CA ASN A 15 3.22 -19.97 1.39
C ASN A 15 4.66 -19.55 1.73
N MET A 16 5.01 -18.26 1.60
CA MET A 16 6.33 -17.74 1.98
C MET A 16 6.47 -17.71 3.50
N SER A 17 7.70 -17.70 4.02
CA SER A 17 7.93 -17.40 5.43
C SER A 17 7.82 -15.89 5.68
N ILE A 18 7.48 -15.50 6.90
CA ILE A 18 7.39 -14.07 7.27
C ILE A 18 8.75 -13.40 7.05
N GLU A 19 9.84 -14.06 7.41
CA GLU A 19 11.21 -13.54 7.26
C GLU A 19 11.56 -13.28 5.79
N GLU A 20 11.17 -14.20 4.89
CA GLU A 20 11.37 -14.01 3.44
C GLU A 20 10.57 -12.81 2.92
N MET A 21 9.29 -12.72 3.30
CA MET A 21 8.42 -11.61 2.88
C MET A 21 8.95 -10.26 3.37
N GLU A 22 9.33 -10.19 4.65
CA GLU A 22 9.85 -8.97 5.24
C GLU A 22 11.19 -8.56 4.63
N SER A 23 12.11 -9.50 4.37
CA SER A 23 13.39 -9.19 3.72
C SER A 23 13.19 -8.60 2.34
N ARG A 24 12.38 -9.23 1.49
CA ARG A 24 12.14 -8.78 0.11
C ARG A 24 11.52 -7.39 0.06
N VAL A 25 10.48 -7.16 0.86
CA VAL A 25 9.82 -5.85 0.88
C VAL A 25 10.73 -4.79 1.49
N GLN A 26 11.52 -5.13 2.52
CA GLN A 26 12.45 -4.19 3.14
C GLN A 26 13.58 -3.79 2.18
N GLU A 27 14.14 -4.72 1.42
CA GLU A 27 15.15 -4.43 0.38
C GLU A 27 14.60 -3.41 -0.64
N SER A 28 13.39 -3.65 -1.16
CA SER A 28 12.71 -2.72 -2.07
C SER A 28 12.38 -1.37 -1.40
N LEU A 29 12.02 -1.36 -0.12
CA LEU A 29 11.73 -0.13 0.63
C LEU A 29 12.98 0.70 0.86
N ASP A 30 14.11 0.08 1.16
CA ASP A 30 15.35 0.78 1.48
C ASP A 30 15.87 1.56 0.27
N GLU A 31 15.72 1.00 -0.95
CA GLU A 31 16.03 1.67 -2.21
C GLU A 31 15.19 2.94 -2.43
N ASN A 32 13.91 2.90 -2.05
CA ASN A 32 12.94 3.95 -2.36
C ASN A 32 12.73 4.97 -1.23
N THR A 33 13.07 4.61 0.01
CA THR A 33 12.79 5.43 1.21
C THR A 33 14.03 5.82 1.98
N SER A 34 15.23 5.41 1.54
CA SER A 34 16.48 5.64 2.27
C SER A 34 16.44 5.10 3.71
N GLY A 35 15.75 3.99 3.93
CA GLY A 35 15.60 3.34 5.24
C GLY A 35 14.64 4.03 6.22
N MET A 36 13.83 4.99 5.76
CA MET A 36 12.87 5.70 6.62
C MET A 36 11.55 4.94 6.82
N ALA A 37 11.32 3.86 6.08
CA ALA A 37 10.15 3.01 6.21
C ALA A 37 10.54 1.58 6.61
N GLN A 38 9.68 0.91 7.37
CA GLN A 38 9.84 -0.52 7.67
C GLN A 38 8.57 -1.28 7.31
N PHE A 39 8.71 -2.51 6.83
CA PHE A 39 7.58 -3.40 6.57
C PHE A 39 7.57 -4.59 7.53
N ARG A 40 6.39 -4.94 8.04
CA ARG A 40 6.23 -6.11 8.91
C ARG A 40 4.92 -6.86 8.63
N ILE A 41 4.97 -8.18 8.75
CA ILE A 41 3.79 -9.04 8.78
C ILE A 41 3.36 -9.24 10.24
N LYS A 42 2.11 -8.90 10.54
CA LYS A 42 1.51 -9.15 11.85
C LYS A 42 0.93 -10.56 11.94
N GLU A 43 0.28 -11.01 10.88
CA GLU A 43 -0.42 -12.29 10.83
C GLU A 43 -0.54 -12.75 9.39
N ILE A 44 -0.35 -14.05 9.15
CA ILE A 44 -0.57 -14.65 7.85
C ILE A 44 -1.22 -16.03 8.01
N SER A 45 -2.21 -16.27 7.16
CA SER A 45 -2.88 -17.56 7.02
C SER A 45 -3.32 -17.73 5.56
N GLU A 46 -3.93 -18.88 5.24
CA GLU A 46 -4.51 -19.06 3.91
C GLU A 46 -5.68 -18.09 3.62
N LYS A 47 -6.34 -17.55 4.66
CA LYS A 47 -7.56 -16.72 4.53
C LYS A 47 -7.31 -15.23 4.67
N GLU A 48 -6.27 -14.84 5.41
CA GLU A 48 -5.97 -13.44 5.64
C GLU A 48 -4.48 -13.17 5.75
N VAL A 49 -4.10 -11.95 5.40
CA VAL A 49 -2.82 -11.34 5.77
C VAL A 49 -3.08 -10.01 6.46
N ARG A 50 -2.36 -9.77 7.55
CA ARG A 50 -2.29 -8.47 8.24
C ARG A 50 -0.85 -8.00 8.22
N MET A 51 -0.65 -6.81 7.71
CA MET A 51 0.66 -6.21 7.53
C MET A 51 0.65 -4.74 7.91
N PHE A 52 1.81 -4.18 8.18
CA PHE A 52 1.95 -2.76 8.43
C PHE A 52 3.26 -2.19 7.89
N PHE A 53 3.19 -0.93 7.50
CA PHE A 53 4.34 -0.11 7.17
C PHE A 53 4.55 0.88 8.32
N VAL A 54 5.75 0.92 8.91
CA VAL A 54 6.13 1.96 9.87
C VAL A 54 6.78 3.09 9.09
N ARG A 55 6.29 4.32 9.26
CA ARG A 55 6.80 5.53 8.60
C ARG A 55 6.29 6.77 9.33
N ASP A 56 7.08 7.83 9.36
CA ASP A 56 6.67 9.10 9.97
C ASP A 56 5.96 10.00 8.95
N PHE A 57 4.67 10.26 9.15
CA PHE A 57 3.90 11.17 8.32
C PHE A 57 2.69 11.70 9.09
N ASN A 58 2.51 13.02 9.16
CA ASN A 58 1.41 13.61 9.91
C ASN A 58 0.02 13.22 9.33
N TYR A 59 -0.72 12.36 10.04
CA TYR A 59 -2.07 11.92 9.70
C TYR A 59 -3.07 12.33 10.78
N ASP A 60 -4.29 12.61 10.33
CA ASP A 60 -5.48 12.53 11.16
C ASP A 60 -6.10 11.13 10.98
N PRO A 61 -5.99 10.23 11.96
CA PRO A 61 -6.41 8.83 11.81
C PRO A 61 -7.93 8.63 11.79
N ASP A 62 -8.70 9.69 12.02
CA ASP A 62 -10.16 9.68 11.96
C ASP A 62 -10.68 10.07 10.56
N LYS A 63 -9.80 10.56 9.69
CA LYS A 63 -10.15 10.84 8.28
C LYS A 63 -9.90 9.60 7.42
N PRO A 64 -10.91 9.10 6.68
CA PRO A 64 -10.77 7.92 5.82
C PRO A 64 -10.09 8.28 4.48
N ILE A 65 -8.92 8.90 4.55
CA ILE A 65 -8.12 9.36 3.41
C ILE A 65 -6.76 8.65 3.38
N ILE A 66 -6.14 8.65 2.21
CA ILE A 66 -4.77 8.19 2.02
C ILE A 66 -4.02 9.17 1.10
N PHE A 67 -2.79 9.51 1.48
CA PHE A 67 -1.92 10.38 0.70
C PHE A 67 -1.15 9.62 -0.39
N ASP A 68 -0.79 10.34 -1.45
CA ASP A 68 0.07 9.91 -2.55
C ASP A 68 1.34 9.16 -2.12
N ALA A 69 2.04 9.66 -1.10
CA ALA A 69 3.23 9.01 -0.55
C ALA A 69 2.91 7.60 0.00
N ASP A 70 1.80 7.43 0.72
CA ASP A 70 1.38 6.14 1.28
C ASP A 70 0.86 5.20 0.18
N MET A 71 0.15 5.73 -0.81
CA MET A 71 -0.29 4.94 -1.97
C MET A 71 0.91 4.39 -2.73
N ALA A 72 1.94 5.21 -2.96
CA ALA A 72 3.20 4.81 -3.57
C ALA A 72 3.94 3.77 -2.72
N LEU A 73 4.06 4.01 -1.41
CA LEU A 73 4.73 3.11 -0.47
C LEU A 73 4.09 1.70 -0.43
N ILE A 74 2.75 1.63 -0.41
CA ILE A 74 2.05 0.34 -0.35
C ILE A 74 2.18 -0.42 -1.68
N THR A 75 2.06 0.28 -2.80
CA THR A 75 1.92 -0.35 -4.13
C THR A 75 3.25 -0.57 -4.85
N GLY A 76 4.29 0.20 -4.50
CA GLY A 76 5.52 0.30 -5.28
C GLY A 76 5.36 1.08 -6.59
N VAL A 77 4.17 1.59 -6.89
CA VAL A 77 3.93 2.42 -8.07
C VAL A 77 4.47 3.82 -7.80
N GLY A 78 5.15 4.41 -8.79
CA GLY A 78 5.73 5.74 -8.68
C GLY A 78 4.69 6.79 -8.26
N ILE A 79 5.08 7.71 -7.37
CA ILE A 79 4.18 8.71 -6.76
C ILE A 79 3.40 9.54 -7.79
N GLY A 80 3.95 9.74 -8.99
CA GLY A 80 3.27 10.41 -10.10
C GLY A 80 1.93 9.78 -10.50
N ALA A 81 1.75 8.46 -10.29
CA ALA A 81 0.46 7.78 -10.50
C ALA A 81 -0.65 8.26 -9.57
N PHE A 82 -0.29 8.95 -8.48
CA PHE A 82 -1.20 9.44 -7.46
C PHE A 82 -1.19 10.97 -7.35
N GLN A 83 -0.64 11.65 -8.37
CA GLN A 83 -0.54 13.10 -8.44
C GLN A 83 -1.16 13.64 -9.74
N PRO A 84 -1.77 14.84 -9.72
CA PRO A 84 -2.36 15.44 -10.91
C PRO A 84 -1.32 15.79 -12.00
N GLN A 85 -1.77 15.85 -13.26
CA GLN A 85 -0.93 16.25 -14.39
C GLN A 85 -0.33 17.66 -14.25
N GLN A 86 -1.02 18.57 -13.53
CA GLN A 86 -0.56 19.94 -13.32
C GLN A 86 0.76 20.03 -12.54
N VAL A 87 1.12 18.99 -11.78
CA VAL A 87 2.40 18.87 -11.07
C VAL A 87 3.33 17.85 -11.72
N GLY A 88 3.05 17.44 -12.96
CA GLY A 88 3.84 16.45 -13.70
C GLY A 88 3.47 14.99 -13.42
N GLY A 89 2.38 14.73 -12.70
CA GLY A 89 1.88 13.37 -12.46
C GLY A 89 1.13 12.76 -13.66
N TYR A 90 0.77 11.49 -13.52
CA TYR A 90 -0.01 10.69 -14.46
C TYR A 90 -1.10 9.93 -13.68
N PRO A 91 -2.12 10.64 -13.16
CA PRO A 91 -3.01 10.11 -12.14
C PRO A 91 -3.81 8.90 -12.62
N MET A 92 -3.65 7.77 -11.92
CA MET A 92 -4.37 6.52 -12.11
C MET A 92 -5.55 6.37 -11.14
N ILE A 93 -5.74 7.36 -10.26
CA ILE A 93 -6.80 7.40 -9.25
C ILE A 93 -7.47 8.77 -9.22
N TYR A 94 -8.79 8.79 -9.03
CA TYR A 94 -9.58 10.00 -8.88
C TYR A 94 -10.69 9.81 -7.82
N PRO A 95 -11.14 10.90 -7.15
CA PRO A 95 -10.58 12.25 -7.20
C PRO A 95 -9.28 12.38 -6.40
N LEU A 96 -8.46 13.38 -6.73
CA LEU A 96 -7.28 13.78 -5.97
C LEU A 96 -7.48 15.18 -5.41
N SER A 97 -7.27 15.35 -4.12
CA SER A 97 -7.39 16.60 -3.39
C SER A 97 -6.02 17.07 -2.89
N PHE A 98 -5.78 18.38 -2.96
CA PHE A 98 -4.51 18.97 -2.52
C PHE A 98 -4.48 19.20 -1.01
N ALA A 99 -3.32 18.97 -0.40
CA ALA A 99 -3.05 19.16 1.02
C ALA A 99 -1.61 19.65 1.25
N GLY A 100 -1.38 20.92 0.96
CA GLY A 100 -0.12 21.62 1.23
C GLY A 100 1.02 21.22 0.31
N LYS A 101 1.61 20.04 0.50
CA LYS A 101 2.68 19.50 -0.36
C LYS A 101 2.35 18.15 -0.97
N ASN A 102 1.27 17.52 -0.52
CA ASN A 102 0.86 16.18 -0.90
C ASN A 102 -0.54 16.21 -1.53
N PHE A 103 -0.90 15.12 -2.19
CA PHE A 103 -2.25 14.86 -2.67
C PHE A 103 -2.86 13.68 -1.90
N TYR A 104 -4.18 13.65 -1.78
CA TYR A 104 -4.89 12.55 -1.14
C TYR A 104 -6.17 12.18 -1.87
N THR A 105 -6.64 10.97 -1.62
CA THR A 105 -7.97 10.51 -2.01
C THR A 105 -8.64 9.76 -0.84
N GLY A 106 -9.88 9.31 -1.04
CA GLY A 106 -10.55 8.43 -0.07
C GLY A 106 -9.95 7.01 -0.10
N ILE A 107 -9.86 6.38 1.06
CA ILE A 107 -9.36 5.00 1.20
C ILE A 107 -10.11 4.01 0.27
N THR A 108 -11.42 4.19 0.09
CA THR A 108 -12.21 3.34 -0.82
C THR A 108 -11.74 3.42 -2.27
N SER A 109 -11.34 4.59 -2.76
CA SER A 109 -10.80 4.73 -4.12
C SER A 109 -9.48 3.97 -4.24
N PHE A 110 -8.61 4.06 -3.22
CA PHE A 110 -7.34 3.36 -3.20
C PHE A 110 -7.51 1.84 -3.12
N ILE A 111 -8.45 1.35 -2.30
CA ILE A 111 -8.78 -0.08 -2.24
C ILE A 111 -9.19 -0.61 -3.62
N ARG A 112 -10.00 0.15 -4.39
CA ARG A 112 -10.37 -0.25 -5.75
C ARG A 112 -9.16 -0.31 -6.68
N PHE A 113 -8.27 0.68 -6.59
CA PHE A 113 -7.01 0.67 -7.34
C PHE A 113 -6.15 -0.55 -6.99
N TYR A 114 -5.94 -0.83 -5.71
CA TYR A 114 -5.12 -1.97 -5.27
C TYR A 114 -5.72 -3.31 -5.71
N LYS A 115 -7.05 -3.48 -5.61
CA LYS A 115 -7.74 -4.68 -6.14
C LYS A 115 -7.55 -4.83 -7.65
N PHE A 116 -7.63 -3.73 -8.39
CA PHE A 116 -7.40 -3.73 -9.84
C PHE A 116 -5.94 -4.10 -10.16
N GLN A 117 -4.97 -3.53 -9.45
CA GLN A 117 -3.55 -3.87 -9.61
C GLN A 117 -3.30 -5.36 -9.37
N LEU A 118 -3.80 -5.93 -8.26
CA LEU A 118 -3.68 -7.36 -7.96
C LEU A 118 -4.27 -8.26 -9.06
N PHE A 119 -5.41 -7.85 -9.60
CA PHE A 119 -6.08 -8.60 -10.66
C PHE A 119 -5.30 -8.54 -11.98
N GLU A 120 -4.86 -7.36 -12.40
CA GLU A 120 -4.14 -7.19 -13.67
C GLU A 120 -2.75 -7.84 -13.64
N GLU A 121 -2.02 -7.75 -12.51
CA GLU A 121 -0.66 -8.28 -12.44
C GLU A 121 -0.62 -9.80 -12.19
N ILE A 122 -1.56 -10.35 -11.40
CA ILE A 122 -1.46 -11.72 -10.85
C ILE A 122 -2.76 -12.53 -11.03
N GLY A 123 -3.86 -11.91 -11.44
CA GLY A 123 -5.17 -12.56 -11.50
C GLY A 123 -5.80 -12.84 -10.12
N GLN A 124 -5.26 -12.25 -9.05
CA GLN A 124 -5.75 -12.46 -7.70
C GLN A 124 -6.99 -11.60 -7.42
N THR A 125 -8.08 -12.23 -6.98
CA THR A 125 -9.24 -11.56 -6.40
C THR A 125 -9.20 -11.58 -4.88
N VAL A 126 -9.84 -10.61 -4.24
CA VAL A 126 -9.90 -10.52 -2.76
C VAL A 126 -11.30 -10.15 -2.30
N GLU A 127 -11.80 -10.81 -1.26
CA GLU A 127 -13.08 -10.51 -0.62
C GLU A 127 -13.08 -9.09 -0.03
N HIS A 128 -12.15 -8.81 0.88
CA HIS A 128 -12.15 -7.56 1.64
C HIS A 128 -10.73 -7.01 1.85
N ILE A 129 -10.62 -5.68 1.89
CA ILE A 129 -9.41 -4.98 2.27
C ILE A 129 -9.77 -3.95 3.34
N GLY A 130 -9.15 -4.07 4.51
CA GLY A 130 -9.16 -3.05 5.56
C GLY A 130 -7.87 -2.24 5.51
N LEU A 131 -7.97 -0.92 5.60
CA LEU A 131 -6.82 -0.02 5.58
C LEU A 131 -7.03 1.12 6.57
N ARG A 132 -6.01 1.40 7.39
CA ARG A 132 -6.01 2.55 8.30
C ARG A 132 -4.64 3.20 8.34
N CYS A 133 -4.62 4.50 8.14
CA CYS A 133 -3.40 5.31 8.20
C CYS A 133 -3.34 6.03 9.55
N TYR A 134 -2.24 5.80 10.28
CA TYR A 134 -1.85 6.52 11.48
C TYR A 134 -0.63 7.38 11.18
N SER A 135 -0.23 8.22 12.15
CA SER A 135 0.92 9.10 11.96
C SER A 135 2.26 8.35 11.91
N ASP A 136 2.35 7.22 12.59
CA ASP A 136 3.56 6.40 12.70
C ASP A 136 3.53 5.13 11.83
N ARG A 137 2.35 4.76 11.31
CA ARG A 137 2.19 3.52 10.55
C ARG A 137 0.96 3.49 9.64
N ILE A 138 0.99 2.60 8.67
CA ILE A 138 -0.17 2.17 7.89
C ILE A 138 -0.48 0.73 8.29
N LEU A 139 -1.72 0.44 8.66
CA LEU A 139 -2.18 -0.93 8.93
C LEU A 139 -3.08 -1.39 7.79
N MET A 140 -2.77 -2.55 7.21
CA MET A 140 -3.54 -3.15 6.12
C MET A 140 -3.89 -4.60 6.45
N GLN A 141 -5.13 -4.98 6.13
CA GLN A 141 -5.63 -6.34 6.21
C GLN A 141 -6.23 -6.71 4.85
N ILE A 142 -5.90 -7.90 4.35
CA ILE A 142 -6.49 -8.47 3.15
C ILE A 142 -7.12 -9.80 3.55
N ILE A 143 -8.39 -9.98 3.18
CA ILE A 143 -9.14 -11.22 3.30
C ILE A 143 -9.36 -11.73 1.88
N PHE A 144 -8.89 -12.95 1.62
CA PHE A 144 -8.88 -13.56 0.29
C PHE A 144 -10.21 -14.22 -0.07
#